data_AF-A0A3L8DUZ9-F1
#
_entry.id   AF-A0A3L8DUZ9-F1
#
_cell.length_a   1.000
_cell.length_b   1.000
_cell.length_c   1.000
_cell.angle_alpha   90.00
_cell.angle_beta   90.00
_cell.angle_gamma   90.00
#
_symmetry.space_group_name_H-M   'P 1'
#
loop_
_entity.id
_entity.type
_entity.pdbx_description
1 polymer ?
#
loop_
_entity_poly.entity_id
_entity_poly.type
_entity_poly.pdbx_seq_one_letter_code
_entity_poly.pdbx_strand_id
1 'polypeptide(L)'
;MKITVDGLIVYFPYDYIYPEQYAYMLELKRGLDAKGHCMLEMPSGTGKTITLLSLIVAYMLAHPLDVTKLIYCSRTVPEIEKVIQELKNLIDYYEEETKSKSNVIGLVLSSRKNMCIHPEVIKIA
;
A
#
# COMPACT_ATOMS: atom_id res chain seq x y z
N MET A 1 -14.14 -3.75 -4.90
CA MET A 1 -15.14 -4.19 -3.89
C MET A 1 -14.91 -3.53 -2.51
N LYS A 2 -15.94 -3.50 -1.65
CA LYS A 2 -15.85 -3.10 -0.23
C LYS A 2 -15.89 -4.33 0.66
N ILE A 3 -14.95 -4.46 1.59
CA ILE A 3 -14.88 -5.56 2.55
C ILE A 3 -14.80 -5.04 3.97
N THR A 4 -15.36 -5.77 4.92
CA THR A 4 -15.27 -5.45 6.34
C THR A 4 -14.25 -6.37 7.01
N VAL A 5 -13.16 -5.79 7.51
CA VAL A 5 -12.11 -6.49 8.26
C VAL A 5 -12.17 -6.04 9.71
N ASP A 6 -12.81 -6.85 10.56
CA ASP A 6 -12.92 -6.60 12.01
C ASP A 6 -13.37 -5.15 12.33
N GLY A 7 -14.48 -4.75 11.71
CA GLY A 7 -15.09 -3.42 11.87
C GLY A 7 -14.53 -2.31 10.97
N LEU A 8 -13.39 -2.53 10.29
CA LEU A 8 -12.83 -1.57 9.34
C LEU A 8 -13.35 -1.81 7.92
N ILE A 9 -13.87 -0.76 7.27
CA ILE A 9 -14.25 -0.81 5.85
C ILE A 9 -12.99 -0.63 5.01
N VAL A 10 -12.66 -1.63 4.21
CA VAL A 10 -11.50 -1.63 3.32
C VAL A 10 -11.99 -1.63 1.87
N TYR A 11 -11.47 -0.69 1.08
CA TYR A 11 -11.69 -0.66 -0.36
C TYR A 11 -10.59 -1.49 -1.03
N PHE A 12 -11.02 -2.51 -1.77
CA PHE A 12 -10.14 -3.44 -2.47
C PHE A 12 -10.37 -3.31 -3.98
N PRO A 13 -9.35 -2.96 -4.80
CA PRO A 13 -9.52 -2.55 -6.19
C PRO A 13 -9.68 -3.72 -7.18
N TYR A 14 -10.20 -4.85 -6.69
CA TYR A 14 -10.50 -6.04 -7.48
C TYR A 14 -11.88 -6.56 -7.09
N ASP A 15 -12.46 -7.39 -7.97
CA ASP A 15 -13.79 -7.96 -7.77
C ASP A 15 -13.81 -9.18 -6.84
N TYR A 16 -12.64 -9.79 -6.63
CA TYR A 16 -12.48 -11.00 -5.84
C TYR A 16 -11.32 -10.88 -4.85
N ILE A 17 -11.51 -11.43 -3.66
CA ILE A 17 -10.50 -11.55 -2.61
C ILE A 17 -10.35 -13.02 -2.21
N TYR A 18 -9.10 -13.48 -2.09
CA TYR A 18 -8.79 -14.82 -1.63
C TYR A 18 -8.95 -14.93 -0.09
N PRO A 19 -9.35 -16.10 0.44
CA PRO A 19 -9.44 -16.32 1.89
C PRO A 19 -8.13 -15.99 2.64
N GLU A 20 -6.98 -16.30 2.04
CA GLU A 20 -5.66 -16.04 2.61
C GLU A 20 -5.36 -14.53 2.68
N GLN A 21 -5.83 -13.75 1.70
CA GLN A 21 -5.70 -12.29 1.72
C GLN A 21 -6.54 -11.69 2.86
N TYR A 22 -7.76 -12.20 3.06
CA TYR A 22 -8.61 -11.76 4.18
C TYR A 22 -7.98 -12.09 5.54
N ALA A 23 -7.48 -13.32 5.70
CA ALA A 23 -6.76 -13.74 6.91
C ALA A 23 -5.52 -12.87 7.17
N TYR A 24 -4.76 -12.54 6.12
CA TYR A 24 -3.62 -11.63 6.21
C TYR A 24 -4.04 -10.23 6.69
N MET A 25 -5.13 -9.68 6.15
CA MET A 25 -5.64 -8.37 6.58
C MET A 25 -6.06 -8.38 8.05
N LEU A 26 -6.69 -9.45 8.52
CA LEU A 26 -7.10 -9.60 9.91
C LEU A 26 -5.90 -9.56 10.86
N GLU A 27 -4.87 -10.36 10.59
CA GLU A 27 -3.67 -10.40 11.42
C GLU A 27 -2.86 -9.10 11.35
N LEU A 28 -2.78 -8.48 10.16
CA LEU A 28 -2.13 -7.17 10.02
C LEU A 28 -2.86 -6.09 10.82
N LYS A 29 -4.21 -6.06 10.78
CA LYS A 29 -5.01 -5.11 11.58
C LYS A 29 -4.78 -5.31 13.07
N ARG A 30 -4.79 -6.55 13.56
CA ARG A 30 -4.50 -6.87 14.97
C ARG A 30 -3.12 -6.33 15.40
N GLY A 31 -2.11 -6.47 14.53
CA GLY A 31 -0.78 -5.92 14.78
C GLY A 31 -0.77 -4.38 14.88
N LEU A 32 -1.52 -3.69 14.01
CA LEU A 32 -1.68 -2.23 14.03
C LEU A 32 -2.41 -1.76 15.30
N ASP A 33 -3.53 -2.39 15.63
CA ASP A 33 -4.34 -2.06 16.82
C ASP A 33 -3.56 -2.24 18.12
N ALA A 34 -2.73 -3.28 18.20
CA ALA A 34 -1.84 -3.53 19.33
C ALA A 34 -0.63 -2.57 19.40
N LYS A 35 -0.41 -1.74 18.36
CA LYS A 35 0.76 -0.85 18.22
C LYS A 35 2.09 -1.59 18.37
N GLY A 36 2.13 -2.84 17.89
CA GLY A 36 3.27 -3.76 18.02
C GLY A 36 3.89 -4.15 16.68
N HIS A 37 4.95 -4.95 16.76
CA HIS A 37 5.55 -5.57 15.59
C HIS A 37 4.84 -6.88 15.26
N CYS A 38 4.66 -7.18 13.97
CA CYS A 38 4.15 -8.45 13.50
C CYS A 38 5.07 -9.04 12.43
N MET A 39 5.11 -10.37 12.36
CA MET A 39 5.78 -11.11 11.31
C MET A 39 4.71 -11.89 10.55
N LEU A 40 4.50 -11.52 9.29
CA LEU A 40 3.43 -12.09 8.47
C LEU A 40 4.05 -12.81 7.28
N GLU A 41 3.70 -14.07 7.10
CA GLU A 41 4.08 -14.86 5.94
C GLU A 41 2.92 -14.91 4.95
N MET A 42 3.21 -14.65 3.68
CA MET A 42 2.25 -14.75 2.60
C MET A 42 2.97 -15.27 1.34
N PRO A 43 2.47 -16.33 0.69
CA PRO A 43 3.12 -16.93 -0.46
C PRO A 43 3.22 -15.94 -1.63
N SER A 44 4.21 -16.12 -2.50
CA SER A 44 4.37 -15.28 -3.70
C SER A 44 3.20 -15.45 -4.67
N GLY A 45 2.83 -14.37 -5.37
CA GLY A 45 1.81 -14.40 -6.43
C GLY A 45 0.36 -14.22 -5.95
N THR A 46 0.13 -14.08 -4.65
CA THR A 46 -1.21 -13.95 -4.06
C THR A 46 -1.64 -12.50 -3.79
N GLY A 47 -0.97 -11.52 -4.40
CA GLY A 47 -1.35 -10.10 -4.27
C GLY A 47 -1.02 -9.45 -2.92
N LYS A 48 0.05 -9.88 -2.23
CA LYS A 48 0.43 -9.36 -0.89
C LYS A 48 0.50 -7.84 -0.83
N THR A 49 1.00 -7.23 -1.90
CA THR A 49 1.24 -5.79 -1.97
C THR A 49 -0.08 -5.03 -1.91
N ILE A 50 -1.05 -5.39 -2.77
CA ILE A 50 -2.33 -4.70 -2.77
C ILE A 50 -3.13 -4.98 -1.49
N THR A 51 -3.09 -6.21 -0.97
CA THR A 51 -3.73 -6.57 0.30
C THR A 51 -3.21 -5.69 1.45
N LEU A 52 -1.90 -5.52 1.55
CA LEU A 52 -1.27 -4.65 2.55
C LEU A 52 -1.66 -3.18 2.35
N LEU A 53 -1.53 -2.66 1.12
CA LEU A 53 -1.81 -1.26 0.81
C LEU A 53 -3.29 -0.91 1.08
N SER A 54 -4.23 -1.74 0.64
CA SER A 54 -5.66 -1.54 0.86
C SER A 54 -6.01 -1.41 2.34
N LEU A 55 -5.47 -2.31 3.18
CA LEU A 55 -5.74 -2.27 4.61
C LEU A 55 -5.11 -1.04 5.26
N ILE A 56 -3.83 -0.74 4.97
CA ILE A 56 -3.13 0.38 5.62
C ILE A 56 -3.77 1.72 5.24
N VAL A 57 -4.13 1.92 3.97
CA VAL A 57 -4.81 3.15 3.54
C VAL A 57 -6.16 3.28 4.24
N ALA A 58 -6.96 2.21 4.31
CA ALA A 58 -8.22 2.22 5.05
C ALA A 58 -8.01 2.55 6.53
N TYR A 59 -6.98 1.97 7.15
CA TYR A 59 -6.65 2.18 8.56
C TYR A 59 -6.24 3.63 8.82
N MET A 60 -5.40 4.22 7.97
CA MET A 60 -4.96 5.61 8.07
C MET A 60 -6.13 6.59 7.93
N LEU A 61 -7.08 6.31 7.04
CA LEU A 61 -8.26 7.15 6.84
C LEU A 61 -9.23 7.06 8.02
N ALA A 62 -9.38 5.88 8.63
CA ALA A 62 -10.24 5.68 9.80
C ALA A 62 -9.60 6.18 11.11
N HIS A 63 -8.26 6.11 11.23
CA HIS A 63 -7.50 6.46 12.43
C HIS A 63 -6.37 7.46 12.12
N PRO A 64 -6.69 8.69 11.67
CA PRO A 64 -5.69 9.66 11.20
C PRO A 64 -4.74 10.15 12.31
N LEU A 65 -5.10 9.97 13.59
CA LEU A 65 -4.27 10.35 14.73
C LEU A 65 -3.30 9.24 15.16
N ASP A 66 -3.60 7.97 14.84
CA ASP A 66 -2.77 6.83 15.23
C ASP A 66 -1.72 6.50 14.17
N VAL A 67 -2.09 6.51 12.89
CA VAL A 67 -1.19 6.21 11.78
C VAL A 67 -1.29 7.30 10.71
N THR A 68 -0.23 8.10 10.60
CA THR A 68 -0.17 9.25 9.68
C THR A 68 0.62 8.98 8.41
N LYS A 69 1.50 7.96 8.41
CA LYS A 69 2.42 7.69 7.32
C LYS A 69 2.77 6.21 7.21
N LEU A 70 2.74 5.68 6.00
CA LEU A 70 3.29 4.38 5.65
C LEU A 70 4.70 4.56 5.06
N ILE A 71 5.68 3.84 5.61
CA ILE A 71 7.00 3.68 5.01
C ILE A 71 7.09 2.26 4.46
N TYR A 72 7.13 2.12 3.15
CA TYR A 72 7.23 0.83 2.48
C TYR A 72 8.65 0.60 1.97
N CYS A 73 9.31 -0.42 2.51
CA CYS A 73 10.67 -0.78 2.13
C CYS A 73 10.65 -2.00 1.21
N SER A 74 11.29 -1.88 0.05
CA SER A 74 11.45 -2.95 -0.93
C SER A 74 12.93 -3.08 -1.32
N ARG A 75 13.33 -4.27 -1.81
CA ARG A 75 14.73 -4.60 -2.08
C ARG A 75 15.22 -4.05 -3.41
N THR A 76 14.34 -4.01 -4.42
CA THR A 76 14.74 -3.70 -5.80
C THR A 76 13.89 -2.59 -6.40
N VAL A 77 14.44 -1.81 -7.33
CA VAL A 77 13.71 -0.74 -8.01
C VAL A 77 12.46 -1.25 -8.75
N PRO A 78 12.50 -2.38 -9.49
CA PRO A 78 11.30 -2.90 -10.16
C PRO A 78 10.18 -3.30 -9.18
N GLU A 79 10.53 -3.74 -7.98
CA GLU A 79 9.52 -3.99 -6.93
C GLU A 79 8.88 -2.67 -6.46
N ILE A 80 9.68 -1.61 -6.26
CA ILE A 80 9.16 -0.27 -5.90
C ILE A 80 8.20 0.25 -6.97
N GLU A 81 8.57 0.12 -8.26
CA GLU A 81 7.71 0.52 -9.38
C GLU A 81 6.37 -0.23 -9.35
N LYS A 82 6.39 -1.54 -9.11
CA LYS A 82 5.16 -2.34 -8.96
C LYS A 82 4.30 -1.85 -7.79
N VAL A 83 4.89 -1.59 -6.63
CA VAL A 83 4.16 -1.08 -5.45
C VAL A 83 3.46 0.25 -5.77
N ILE A 84 4.12 1.13 -6.52
CA ILE A 84 3.55 2.42 -6.89
C ILE A 84 2.44 2.26 -7.92
N GLN A 85 2.55 1.32 -8.84
CA GLN A 85 1.45 1.02 -9.76
C GLN A 85 0.22 0.50 -9.02
N GLU A 86 0.41 -0.42 -8.06
CA GLU A 86 -0.68 -0.91 -7.20
C GLU A 86 -1.30 0.21 -6.35
N LEU A 87 -0.47 1.11 -5.81
CA LEU A 87 -0.95 2.27 -5.05
C LEU A 87 -1.79 3.20 -5.94
N LYS A 88 -1.35 3.48 -7.18
CA LYS A 88 -2.13 4.29 -8.13
C LYS A 88 -3.49 3.66 -8.41
N ASN A 89 -3.50 2.37 -8.76
CA ASN A 89 -4.74 1.64 -9.00
C ASN A 89 -5.69 1.69 -7.79
N LEU A 90 -5.14 1.60 -6.57
CA LEU A 90 -5.91 1.73 -5.34
C LEU A 90 -6.51 3.13 -5.19
N ILE A 91 -5.71 4.18 -5.37
CA ILE A 91 -6.20 5.57 -5.23
C ILE A 91 -7.26 5.88 -6.29
N ASP A 92 -7.03 5.49 -7.54
CA ASP A 92 -8.01 5.66 -8.62
C ASP A 92 -9.34 4.98 -8.26
N TYR A 93 -9.28 3.75 -7.71
CA TYR A 93 -10.47 3.04 -7.21
C TYR A 93 -11.17 3.78 -6.06
N TYR A 94 -10.41 4.37 -5.13
CA TYR A 94 -10.99 5.21 -4.06
C TYR A 94 -11.69 6.45 -4.63
N GLU A 95 -11.09 7.12 -5.61
CA GLU A 95 -11.67 8.32 -6.23
C GLU A 95 -12.97 8.00 -6.98
N GLU A 96 -13.02 6.87 -7.70
CA GLU A 96 -14.22 6.39 -8.38
C GLU A 96 -15.35 6.04 -7.39
N GLU A 97 -15.03 5.31 -6.32
CA GLU A 97 -16.02 4.84 -5.35
C GLU A 97 -16.54 5.93 -4.41
N THR A 98 -15.68 6.87 -4.00
CA THR A 98 -16.04 7.94 -3.05
C THR A 98 -16.48 9.22 -3.75
N LYS A 99 -16.25 9.34 -5.07
CA LYS A 99 -16.45 10.56 -5.88
C LYS A 99 -15.75 11.80 -5.29
N SER A 100 -14.68 11.57 -4.53
CA SER A 100 -13.92 12.60 -3.83
C SER A 100 -12.44 12.38 -4.09
N LYS A 101 -11.67 13.48 -4.19
CA LYS A 101 -10.22 13.37 -4.36
C LYS A 101 -9.57 12.87 -3.08
N SER A 102 -8.70 11.88 -3.22
CA SER A 102 -7.92 11.38 -2.09
C SER A 102 -6.80 12.36 -1.76
N ASN A 103 -6.60 12.65 -0.47
CA ASN A 103 -5.48 13.48 0.01
C ASN A 103 -4.18 12.66 0.21
N VAL A 104 -4.13 11.43 -0.30
CA VAL A 104 -2.97 10.54 -0.15
C VAL A 104 -1.90 10.89 -1.18
N ILE A 105 -0.69 11.19 -0.70
CA ILE A 105 0.48 11.45 -1.55
C ILE A 105 1.42 10.24 -1.51
N GLY A 106 1.64 9.62 -2.67
CA GLY A 106 2.67 8.60 -2.85
C GLY A 106 4.01 9.22 -3.21
N LEU A 107 5.07 8.87 -2.47
CA LEU A 107 6.43 9.32 -2.74
C LEU A 107 7.36 8.12 -2.93
N VAL A 108 8.22 8.19 -3.95
CA VAL A 108 9.28 7.22 -4.20
C VAL A 108 10.63 7.84 -3.92
N LEU A 109 11.50 7.10 -3.24
CA LEU A 109 12.89 7.47 -3.06
C LEU A 109 13.77 6.35 -3.62
N SER A 110 14.68 6.72 -4.53
CA SER A 110 15.69 5.83 -5.10
C SER A 110 17.08 6.49 -5.09
N SER A 111 18.07 5.82 -5.65
CA SER A 111 19.43 6.35 -5.80
C SER A 111 19.48 7.53 -6.78
N ARG A 112 20.59 8.29 -6.73
CA ARG A 112 20.85 9.39 -7.68
C ARG A 112 20.80 8.93 -9.13
N LYS A 113 21.18 7.69 -9.43
CA LYS A 113 21.14 7.13 -10.80
C LYS A 113 19.73 7.20 -11.41
N ASN A 114 18.69 7.10 -10.58
CA ASN A 114 17.30 7.04 -11.04
C ASN A 114 16.57 8.39 -10.96
N MET A 115 17.10 9.36 -10.21
CA MET A 115 16.42 10.65 -9.95
C MET A 115 17.23 11.88 -10.37
N CYS A 116 18.45 11.69 -10.91
CA CYS A 116 19.25 12.80 -11.41
C CYS A 116 18.71 13.31 -12.74
N ILE A 117 18.61 14.63 -12.88
CA ILE A 117 18.17 15.31 -14.12
C ILE A 117 19.33 15.98 -14.88
N HIS A 118 20.52 16.07 -14.26
CA HIS A 118 21.65 16.80 -14.84
C HIS A 118 22.34 15.97 -15.94
N PRO A 119 22.35 16.42 -17.21
CA PRO A 119 22.74 15.59 -18.34
C PRO A 119 24.20 15.13 -18.31
N GLU A 120 25.11 15.92 -17.72
CA GLU A 120 26.52 15.52 -17.57
C GLU A 120 26.72 14.47 -16.47
N VAL A 121 25.88 14.49 -15.43
CA VAL A 121 25.99 13.56 -14.29
C VAL A 121 25.37 12.22 -14.64
N ILE A 122 24.26 12.21 -15.38
CA ILE A 122 23.61 10.98 -15.87
C ILE A 122 24.57 10.13 -16.72
N LYS A 123 25.47 10.76 -17.48
CA LYS A 123 26.47 10.05 -18.31
C LYS A 123 27.56 9.34 -17.49
N ILE A 124 27.79 9.78 -16.25
CA ILE A 124 28.87 9.29 -15.37
C ILE A 124 28.33 8.30 -14.31
N ALA A 125 27.01 8.31 -14.06
CA ALA A 125 26.33 7.51 -13.06
C ALA A 125 26.04 6.08 -13.54
#